data_AF-A0A846LR61-F1
#
_entry.id   AF-A0A846LR61-F1
#
_cell.length_a   1.000
_cell.length_b   1.000
_cell.length_c   1.000
_cell.angle_alpha   90.00
_cell.angle_beta   90.00
_cell.angle_gamma   90.00
#
_symmetry.space_group_name_H-M   'P 1'
#
loop_
_entity.id
_entity.type
_entity.pdbx_description
1 polymer ?
#
loop_
_entity_poly.entity_id
_entity_poly.type
_entity_poly.pdbx_seq_one_letter_code
_entity_poly.pdbx_strand_id
1 'polypeptide(L)'
;MLYVRDPRERVEKVAPFLEVDGDPYPAVVAGRITWIVDAYTTSDSYPYAEQTELGEAAQDALTGTGTTALPDETVNYIRNSVKATVDAYDGTVTLYEWDTQDPVLQTHMKAFPGVVQQRSDIPDALLAHVRYPQDLFKVQRDILTRYHVDDPVDFYNANNRWQIPDDPTRDTEEDQPPYYILAQRPGDDEATFQLTSALNAFQRDNLSAFISASSDPETYGEIQVLRLPGNTPFRGPAQVQNAFESNNQVRPDLTLFDSENSEPVFGNLLTLPIGDAGLLYVTPLYVRGTNDGGFPLLQKVLVNYADRIGYADTLDQALDQVFGAGAGEPTTAAEPPPPDGGPVSTPPPGGGPEPTPPPGAASATADGGGPTDARLTQAVTDIDTALDRVADAQRSGDLTELGQALVELGAAVAAYQLAAGATSAG
;
A
#
# COMPACT_ATOMS: atom_id res chain seq x y z
N MET A 1 33.41 13.02 -13.82
CA MET A 1 32.45 12.58 -12.78
C MET A 1 32.25 13.60 -11.65
N LEU A 2 33.28 14.29 -11.11
CA LEU A 2 33.14 15.26 -10.00
C LEU A 2 32.11 16.41 -10.17
N TYR A 3 31.72 16.77 -11.40
CA TYR A 3 30.73 17.82 -11.68
C TYR A 3 29.30 17.29 -11.89
N VAL A 4 29.13 15.98 -12.09
CA VAL A 4 27.82 15.35 -12.28
C VAL A 4 27.29 15.05 -10.89
N ARG A 5 26.23 15.72 -10.44
CA ARG A 5 25.68 15.53 -9.09
C ARG A 5 24.46 14.62 -9.09
N ASP A 6 23.75 14.59 -10.20
CA ASP A 6 22.56 13.76 -10.37
C ASP A 6 22.96 12.28 -10.50
N PRO A 7 22.37 11.37 -9.69
CA PRO A 7 22.64 9.93 -9.79
C PRO A 7 22.28 9.33 -11.15
N ARG A 8 21.18 9.77 -11.79
CA ARG A 8 20.74 9.26 -13.10
C ARG A 8 21.75 9.66 -14.17
N GLU A 9 22.11 10.95 -14.24
CA GLU A 9 23.08 11.46 -15.21
C GLU A 9 24.46 10.78 -15.07
N ARG A 10 24.81 10.32 -13.87
CA ARG A 10 26.03 9.50 -13.66
C ARG A 10 25.89 8.11 -14.26
N VAL A 11 24.78 7.43 -14.00
CA VAL A 11 24.50 6.09 -14.51
C VAL A 11 24.45 6.11 -16.04
N GLU A 12 23.72 7.05 -16.63
CA GLU A 12 23.62 7.26 -18.09
C GLU A 12 25.01 7.45 -18.74
N LYS A 13 25.92 8.18 -18.08
CA LYS A 13 27.29 8.37 -18.59
C LYS A 13 28.15 7.12 -18.51
N VAL A 14 27.90 6.23 -17.55
CA VAL A 14 28.64 4.96 -17.41
C VAL A 14 28.09 3.90 -18.36
N ALA A 15 26.78 3.85 -18.53
CA ALA A 15 26.09 2.88 -19.37
C ALA A 15 25.04 3.57 -20.27
N PRO A 16 25.46 4.27 -21.33
CA PRO A 16 24.57 5.01 -22.23
C PRO A 16 23.68 4.11 -23.11
N PHE A 17 23.80 2.80 -22.95
CA PHE A 17 22.97 1.79 -23.62
C PHE A 17 21.77 1.35 -22.76
N LEU A 18 21.66 1.88 -21.53
CA LEU A 18 20.53 1.65 -20.64
C LEU A 18 19.70 2.92 -20.58
N GLU A 19 18.38 2.75 -20.54
CA GLU A 19 17.45 3.80 -20.18
C GLU A 19 17.30 3.83 -18.66
N VAL A 20 17.24 5.00 -18.02
CA VAL A 20 17.37 5.10 -16.56
C VAL A 20 16.05 5.56 -15.95
N ASP A 21 15.54 4.86 -14.93
CA ASP A 21 14.29 5.20 -14.25
C ASP A 21 14.30 6.62 -13.69
N GLY A 22 13.17 7.30 -13.78
CA GLY A 22 12.94 8.68 -13.39
C GLY A 22 12.97 8.95 -11.88
N ASP A 23 12.87 7.92 -11.03
CA ASP A 23 12.75 8.03 -9.57
C ASP A 23 13.88 7.29 -8.81
N PRO A 24 15.13 7.80 -8.86
CA PRO A 24 16.23 7.25 -8.07
C PRO A 24 15.98 7.47 -6.57
N TYR A 25 16.29 6.48 -5.74
CA TYR A 25 15.96 6.51 -4.32
C TYR A 25 17.17 6.24 -3.42
N PRO A 26 17.30 6.94 -2.28
CA PRO A 26 18.38 6.71 -1.35
C PRO A 26 18.06 5.54 -0.41
N ALA A 27 19.08 4.72 -0.13
CA ALA A 27 19.05 3.69 0.89
C ALA A 27 20.33 3.73 1.74
N VAL A 28 20.28 3.17 2.96
CA VAL A 28 21.47 3.04 3.81
C VAL A 28 22.02 1.64 3.66
N VAL A 29 23.02 1.48 2.80
CA VAL A 29 23.68 0.20 2.54
C VAL A 29 25.01 0.17 3.30
N ALA A 30 25.14 -0.77 4.24
CA ALA A 30 26.34 -0.92 5.08
C ALA A 30 26.79 0.40 5.75
N GLY A 31 25.83 1.22 6.22
CA GLY A 31 26.09 2.49 6.91
C GLY A 31 26.47 3.65 6.01
N ARG A 32 26.40 3.51 4.68
CA ARG A 32 26.57 4.59 3.71
C ARG A 32 25.27 4.86 2.99
N ILE A 33 24.99 6.14 2.70
CA ILE A 33 23.91 6.53 1.81
C ILE A 33 24.30 6.15 0.38
N THR A 34 23.49 5.32 -0.24
CA THR A 34 23.65 4.85 -1.61
C THR A 34 22.37 5.14 -2.37
N TRP A 35 22.48 5.86 -3.48
CA TRP A 35 21.37 6.01 -4.41
C TRP A 35 21.23 4.74 -5.22
N ILE A 36 20.02 4.19 -5.27
CA ILE A 36 19.67 3.06 -6.11
C ILE A 36 18.90 3.62 -7.30
N VAL A 37 19.29 3.17 -8.49
CA VAL A 37 18.73 3.64 -9.75
C VAL A 37 18.39 2.40 -10.59
N ASP A 38 17.12 2.20 -10.87
CA ASP A 38 16.67 1.18 -11.80
C ASP A 38 17.05 1.57 -13.23
N ALA A 39 17.47 0.59 -14.03
CA ALA A 39 17.89 0.83 -15.40
C ALA A 39 17.40 -0.29 -16.33
N TYR A 40 16.90 0.15 -17.47
CA TYR A 40 16.17 -0.65 -18.43
C TYR A 40 17.01 -0.95 -19.66
N THR A 41 16.87 -2.16 -20.19
CA THR A 41 17.17 -2.37 -21.60
C THR A 41 15.90 -2.13 -22.40
N THR A 42 16.04 -1.44 -23.53
CA THR A 42 14.95 -1.11 -24.43
C THR A 42 15.27 -1.52 -25.85
N SER A 43 14.23 -1.73 -26.66
CA SER A 43 14.35 -1.92 -28.10
C SER A 43 13.06 -1.50 -28.78
N ASP A 44 13.16 -0.99 -30.02
CA ASP A 44 12.04 -0.66 -30.91
C ASP A 44 11.77 -1.78 -31.95
N SER A 45 12.59 -2.83 -31.93
CA SER A 45 12.71 -3.83 -33.00
C SER A 45 12.32 -5.24 -32.55
N TYR A 46 11.69 -5.39 -31.38
CA TYR A 46 11.28 -6.69 -30.88
C TYR A 46 10.07 -7.22 -31.66
N PRO A 47 10.14 -8.43 -32.24
CA PRO A 47 9.12 -8.90 -33.17
C PRO A 47 7.80 -9.22 -32.45
N TYR A 48 6.68 -8.89 -33.09
CA TYR A 48 5.32 -9.18 -32.60
C TYR A 48 4.97 -8.55 -31.24
N ALA A 49 5.59 -7.41 -30.90
CA ALA A 49 5.28 -6.64 -29.71
C ALA A 49 4.62 -5.30 -30.06
N GLU A 50 3.72 -4.85 -29.17
CA GLU A 50 3.07 -3.54 -29.26
C GLU A 50 4.10 -2.42 -29.07
N GLN A 51 3.98 -1.36 -29.86
CA GLN A 51 4.78 -0.15 -29.68
C GLN A 51 4.17 0.76 -28.62
N THR A 52 5.02 1.40 -27.84
CA THR A 52 4.64 2.32 -26.77
C THR A 52 5.58 3.51 -26.81
N GLU A 53 5.03 4.71 -26.73
CA GLU A 53 5.82 5.93 -26.54
C GLU A 53 6.26 5.97 -25.08
N LEU A 54 7.54 5.71 -24.83
CA LEU A 54 8.08 5.50 -23.49
C LEU A 54 7.94 6.75 -22.61
N GLY A 55 8.28 7.91 -23.16
CA GLY A 55 8.15 9.19 -22.47
C GLY A 55 6.71 9.47 -22.06
N GLU A 56 5.73 9.25 -22.95
CA GLU A 56 4.30 9.46 -22.68
C GLU A 56 3.76 8.46 -21.66
N ALA A 57 4.05 7.16 -21.83
CA ALA A 57 3.52 6.11 -20.97
C ALA A 57 4.07 6.15 -19.53
N ALA A 58 5.23 6.79 -19.31
CA ALA A 58 5.83 6.95 -18.00
C ALA A 58 5.55 8.32 -17.34
N GLN A 59 4.87 9.23 -18.02
CA GLN A 59 4.48 10.53 -17.47
C GLN A 59 3.32 10.40 -16.48
N ASP A 60 3.34 11.27 -15.47
CA ASP A 60 2.31 11.42 -14.44
C ASP A 60 2.40 12.80 -13.80
N ALA A 61 1.48 13.09 -12.87
CA ALA A 61 1.41 14.37 -12.17
C ALA A 61 2.65 14.75 -11.32
N LEU A 62 3.58 13.82 -11.08
CA LEU A 62 4.84 14.08 -10.37
C LEU A 62 6.03 14.28 -11.31
N THR A 63 5.87 14.00 -12.60
CA THR A 63 6.93 14.16 -13.58
C THR A 63 7.34 15.63 -13.72
N GLY A 64 8.64 15.90 -13.58
CA GLY A 64 9.21 17.25 -13.57
C GLY A 64 9.09 18.02 -12.25
N THR A 65 8.37 17.50 -11.26
CA THR A 65 8.26 18.11 -9.91
C THR A 65 8.81 17.22 -8.79
N GLY A 66 8.87 15.91 -9.00
CA GLY A 66 9.46 14.93 -8.09
C GLY A 66 10.24 13.81 -8.79
N THR A 67 9.84 13.44 -10.00
CA THR A 67 10.52 12.44 -10.84
C THR A 67 11.02 13.08 -12.13
N THR A 68 11.95 12.41 -12.82
CA THR A 68 12.48 12.87 -14.11
C THR A 68 11.78 12.16 -15.26
N ALA A 69 11.41 12.90 -16.31
CA ALA A 69 10.83 12.31 -17.51
C ALA A 69 11.80 11.34 -18.19
N LEU A 70 11.27 10.21 -18.66
CA LEU A 70 11.96 9.35 -19.62
C LEU A 70 12.00 10.02 -21.00
N PRO A 71 12.94 9.64 -21.88
CA PRO A 71 13.04 10.23 -23.20
C PRO A 71 11.84 9.87 -24.09
N ASP A 72 11.52 10.78 -25.00
CA ASP A 72 10.48 10.62 -26.02
C ASP A 72 10.94 9.63 -27.11
N GLU A 73 10.93 8.35 -26.76
CA GLU A 73 11.31 7.25 -27.63
C GLU A 73 10.18 6.22 -27.76
N THR A 74 9.98 5.71 -28.97
CA THR A 74 9.07 4.59 -29.21
C THR A 74 9.80 3.28 -28.96
N VAL A 75 9.30 2.45 -28.04
CA VAL A 75 9.85 1.13 -27.72
C VAL A 75 8.78 0.06 -27.87
N ASN A 76 9.17 -1.18 -28.12
CA ASN A 76 8.30 -2.36 -28.04
C ASN A 76 8.91 -3.49 -27.19
N TYR A 77 9.98 -3.17 -26.48
CA TYR A 77 10.64 -4.03 -25.52
C TYR A 77 11.20 -3.16 -24.41
N ILE A 78 10.93 -3.57 -23.17
CA ILE A 78 11.50 -2.97 -21.97
C ILE A 78 11.66 -4.05 -20.90
N ARG A 79 12.81 -4.07 -20.21
CA ARG A 79 13.07 -4.94 -19.06
C ARG A 79 13.79 -4.18 -17.98
N ASN A 80 13.43 -4.40 -16.71
CA ASN A 80 14.22 -3.95 -15.56
C ASN A 80 15.46 -4.83 -15.42
N SER A 81 16.48 -4.51 -16.20
CA SER A 81 17.61 -5.39 -16.42
C SER A 81 18.76 -5.13 -15.47
N VAL A 82 18.92 -3.89 -15.00
CA VAL A 82 20.06 -3.50 -14.18
C VAL A 82 19.60 -2.73 -12.94
N LYS A 83 20.22 -3.03 -11.80
CA LYS A 83 20.19 -2.18 -10.61
C LYS A 83 21.51 -1.44 -10.53
N ALA A 84 21.49 -0.13 -10.69
CA ALA A 84 22.66 0.71 -10.51
C ALA A 84 22.69 1.28 -9.08
N THR A 85 23.88 1.46 -8.54
CA THR A 85 24.10 2.15 -7.28
C THR A 85 25.08 3.29 -7.45
N VAL A 86 24.81 4.43 -6.82
CA VAL A 86 25.71 5.57 -6.76
C VAL A 86 25.99 5.90 -5.29
N ASP A 87 27.24 5.73 -4.85
CA ASP A 87 27.66 6.10 -3.49
C ASP A 87 27.55 7.62 -3.30
N ALA A 88 26.84 8.08 -2.26
CA ALA A 88 26.60 9.51 -2.05
C ALA A 88 27.86 10.30 -1.62
N TYR A 89 28.92 9.63 -1.16
CA TYR A 89 30.13 10.27 -0.64
C TYR A 89 31.22 10.42 -1.70
N ASP A 90 31.46 9.38 -2.50
CA ASP A 90 32.50 9.38 -3.52
C ASP A 90 31.96 9.32 -4.96
N GLY A 91 30.67 9.03 -5.12
CA GLY A 91 30.00 8.99 -6.41
C GLY A 91 30.38 7.80 -7.27
N THR A 92 30.94 6.74 -6.67
CA THR A 92 31.22 5.46 -7.34
C THR A 92 29.91 4.87 -7.87
N VAL A 93 29.90 4.55 -9.16
CA VAL A 93 28.78 3.87 -9.82
C VAL A 93 29.10 2.39 -9.93
N THR A 94 28.19 1.54 -9.46
CA THR A 94 28.25 0.08 -9.68
C THR A 94 26.96 -0.36 -10.35
N LEU A 95 27.06 -1.20 -11.37
CA LEU A 95 25.92 -1.75 -12.11
C LEU A 95 25.82 -3.23 -11.79
N TYR A 96 24.66 -3.69 -11.38
CA TYR A 96 24.38 -5.09 -11.09
C TYR A 96 23.33 -5.63 -12.06
N GLU A 97 23.61 -6.80 -12.61
CA GLU A 97 22.64 -7.58 -13.38
C GLU A 97 21.44 -7.93 -12.49
N TRP A 98 20.24 -7.59 -12.96
CA TRP A 98 18.98 -7.88 -12.30
C TRP A 98 18.22 -8.98 -13.04
N ASP A 99 17.81 -8.74 -14.28
CA ASP A 99 17.15 -9.74 -15.13
C ASP A 99 18.20 -10.60 -15.86
N THR A 100 18.57 -11.71 -15.23
CA THR A 100 19.54 -12.68 -15.81
C THR A 100 19.06 -13.34 -17.10
N GLN A 101 17.77 -13.23 -17.43
CA GLN A 101 17.17 -13.81 -18.62
C GLN A 101 17.01 -12.81 -19.76
N ASP A 102 17.37 -11.54 -19.56
CA ASP A 102 17.25 -10.51 -20.59
C ASP A 102 18.30 -10.69 -21.72
N PRO A 103 17.89 -11.08 -22.94
CA PRO A 103 18.81 -11.26 -24.06
C PRO A 103 19.50 -9.96 -24.51
N VAL A 104 18.86 -8.80 -24.30
CA VAL A 104 19.43 -7.49 -24.66
C VAL A 104 20.56 -7.17 -23.72
N LEU A 105 20.34 -7.27 -22.40
CA LEU A 105 21.40 -7.09 -21.40
C LEU A 105 22.56 -8.07 -21.61
N GLN A 106 22.26 -9.35 -21.82
CA GLN A 106 23.31 -10.36 -22.08
C GLN A 106 24.18 -10.00 -23.29
N THR A 107 23.61 -9.34 -24.30
CA THR A 107 24.35 -8.86 -25.47
C THR A 107 25.26 -7.68 -25.10
N HIS A 108 24.77 -6.71 -24.33
CA HIS A 108 25.57 -5.60 -23.82
C HIS A 108 26.70 -6.07 -22.89
N MET A 109 26.45 -7.01 -21.98
CA MET A 109 27.47 -7.58 -21.10
C MET A 109 28.59 -8.30 -21.87
N LYS A 110 28.28 -8.92 -23.02
CA LYS A 110 29.29 -9.50 -23.92
C LYS A 110 30.10 -8.42 -24.65
N ALA A 111 29.44 -7.35 -25.07
CA ALA A 111 30.09 -6.24 -25.79
C ALA A 111 30.98 -5.38 -24.86
N PHE A 112 30.60 -5.26 -23.58
CA PHE A 112 31.29 -4.47 -22.56
C PHE A 112 31.62 -5.30 -21.30
N PRO A 113 32.56 -6.27 -21.38
CA PRO A 113 32.87 -7.15 -20.28
C PRO A 113 33.31 -6.40 -19.02
N GLY A 114 32.75 -6.75 -17.87
CA GLY A 114 33.10 -6.19 -16.55
C GLY A 114 32.46 -4.85 -16.22
N VAL A 115 31.63 -4.28 -17.11
CA VAL A 115 30.87 -3.05 -16.81
C VAL A 115 29.69 -3.33 -15.87
N VAL A 116 29.01 -4.46 -16.05
CA VAL A 116 27.91 -4.93 -15.20
C VAL A 116 28.39 -6.14 -14.39
N GLN A 117 28.21 -6.07 -13.07
CA GLN A 117 28.51 -7.16 -12.14
C GLN A 117 27.39 -8.20 -12.12
N GLN A 118 27.69 -9.42 -11.70
CA GLN A 118 26.69 -10.49 -11.67
C GLN A 118 25.67 -10.23 -10.56
N ARG A 119 24.45 -10.76 -10.73
CA ARG A 119 23.41 -10.69 -9.70
C ARG A 119 23.86 -11.23 -8.34
N SER A 120 24.73 -12.25 -8.34
CA SER A 120 25.29 -12.83 -7.12
C SER A 120 26.22 -11.90 -6.34
N ASP A 121 26.70 -10.82 -6.97
CA ASP A 121 27.58 -9.84 -6.34
C ASP A 121 26.78 -8.72 -5.63
N ILE A 122 25.44 -8.73 -5.73
CA ILE A 122 24.56 -7.79 -5.04
C ILE A 122 24.60 -8.10 -3.53
N PRO A 123 24.98 -7.15 -2.67
CA PRO A 123 24.96 -7.36 -1.22
C PRO A 123 23.52 -7.56 -0.70
N ASP A 124 23.34 -8.42 0.30
CA ASP A 124 22.03 -8.65 0.94
C ASP A 124 21.41 -7.35 1.49
N ALA A 125 22.25 -6.48 2.04
CA ALA A 125 21.82 -5.16 2.52
C ALA A 125 21.26 -4.27 1.40
N LEU A 126 21.73 -4.44 0.15
CA LEU A 126 21.16 -3.75 -1.01
C LEU A 126 19.86 -4.42 -1.47
N LEU A 127 19.80 -5.77 -1.47
CA LEU A 127 18.59 -6.52 -1.83
C LEU A 127 17.39 -6.16 -0.96
N ALA A 128 17.61 -5.94 0.34
CA ALA A 128 16.55 -5.56 1.29
C ALA A 128 15.90 -4.19 1.01
N HIS A 129 16.50 -3.37 0.14
CA HIS A 129 16.00 -2.05 -0.22
C HIS A 129 15.44 -1.97 -1.64
N VAL A 130 15.53 -3.05 -2.42
CA VAL A 130 15.05 -3.03 -3.81
C VAL A 130 13.53 -2.88 -3.84
N ARG A 131 13.05 -1.99 -4.69
CA ARG A 131 11.63 -1.82 -5.00
C ARG A 131 11.32 -2.11 -6.47
N TYR A 132 10.07 -2.44 -6.79
CA TYR A 132 9.63 -2.55 -8.18
C TYR A 132 9.58 -1.15 -8.80
N PRO A 133 10.18 -0.92 -9.98
CA PRO A 133 10.42 0.45 -10.45
C PRO A 133 9.14 1.10 -11.00
N GLN A 134 9.05 2.42 -10.86
CA GLN A 134 7.83 3.14 -11.18
C GLN A 134 7.59 3.22 -12.68
N ASP A 135 8.59 3.57 -13.49
CA ASP A 135 8.32 3.86 -14.90
C ASP A 135 7.99 2.60 -15.70
N LEU A 136 8.66 1.47 -15.44
CA LEU A 136 8.25 0.18 -16.01
C LEU A 136 6.83 -0.20 -15.60
N PHE A 137 6.46 0.04 -14.33
CA PHE A 137 5.10 -0.23 -13.87
C PHE A 137 4.07 0.65 -14.58
N LYS A 138 4.39 1.92 -14.86
CA LYS A 138 3.52 2.81 -15.64
C LYS A 138 3.36 2.33 -17.09
N VAL A 139 4.43 1.91 -17.75
CA VAL A 139 4.35 1.30 -19.09
C VAL A 139 3.46 0.05 -19.06
N GLN A 140 3.64 -0.83 -18.07
CA GLN A 140 2.84 -2.05 -17.93
C GLN A 140 1.38 -1.76 -17.61
N ARG A 141 1.09 -0.77 -16.74
CA ARG A 141 -0.29 -0.39 -16.39
C ARG A 141 -1.01 0.20 -17.60
N ASP A 142 -0.34 1.03 -18.42
CA ASP A 142 -0.93 1.58 -19.64
C ASP A 142 -1.30 0.47 -20.64
N ILE A 143 -0.38 -0.46 -20.91
CA ILE A 143 -0.65 -1.63 -21.75
C ILE A 143 -1.85 -2.43 -21.22
N LEU A 144 -1.91 -2.67 -19.91
CA LEU A 144 -3.00 -3.40 -19.28
C LEU A 144 -4.37 -2.69 -19.39
N THR A 145 -4.42 -1.37 -19.64
CA THR A 145 -5.71 -0.70 -19.87
C THR A 145 -6.45 -1.24 -21.10
N ARG A 146 -5.74 -1.84 -22.04
CA ARG A 146 -6.30 -2.40 -23.29
C ARG A 146 -6.19 -3.91 -23.34
N TYR A 147 -5.03 -4.46 -22.98
CA TYR A 147 -4.67 -5.86 -23.24
C TYR A 147 -5.09 -6.84 -22.13
N HIS A 148 -5.85 -6.41 -21.13
CA HIS A 148 -6.48 -7.31 -20.16
C HIS A 148 -7.73 -8.03 -20.70
N VAL A 149 -8.21 -7.62 -21.88
CA VAL A 149 -9.41 -8.14 -22.56
C VAL A 149 -9.02 -9.25 -23.52
N ASP A 150 -9.38 -10.49 -23.19
CA ASP A 150 -9.02 -11.67 -23.98
C ASP A 150 -10.00 -11.98 -25.12
N ASP A 151 -11.26 -11.55 -25.01
CA ASP A 151 -12.27 -11.78 -26.05
C ASP A 151 -12.07 -10.81 -27.24
N PRO A 152 -11.86 -11.30 -28.48
CA PRO A 152 -11.57 -10.43 -29.62
C PRO A 152 -12.69 -9.46 -29.99
N VAL A 153 -13.95 -9.84 -29.75
CA VAL A 153 -15.11 -8.99 -30.07
C VAL A 153 -15.20 -7.86 -29.06
N ASP A 154 -15.01 -8.16 -27.77
CA ASP A 154 -14.96 -7.16 -26.71
C ASP A 154 -13.77 -6.21 -26.87
N PHE A 155 -12.59 -6.75 -27.22
CA PHE A 155 -11.40 -5.96 -27.52
C PHE A 155 -11.64 -5.00 -28.69
N TYR A 156 -12.21 -5.50 -29.80
CA TYR A 156 -12.53 -4.66 -30.96
C TYR A 156 -13.54 -3.56 -30.65
N ASN A 157 -14.54 -3.86 -29.82
CA ASN A 157 -15.56 -2.89 -29.42
C ASN A 157 -15.08 -1.88 -28.38
N ALA A 158 -13.90 -2.10 -27.76
CA ALA A 158 -13.32 -1.24 -26.73
C ALA A 158 -14.20 -1.03 -25.48
N ASN A 159 -15.24 -1.85 -25.28
CA ASN A 159 -16.24 -1.67 -24.22
C ASN A 159 -15.69 -1.94 -22.81
N ASN A 160 -14.66 -2.79 -22.71
CA ASN A 160 -14.07 -3.22 -21.44
C ASN A 160 -12.73 -2.54 -21.16
N ARG A 161 -12.37 -1.47 -21.88
CA ARG A 161 -11.11 -0.75 -21.61
C ARG A 161 -11.13 -0.12 -20.22
N TRP A 162 -9.93 0.04 -19.67
CA TRP A 162 -9.69 0.89 -18.51
C TRP A 162 -9.03 2.20 -18.93
N GLN A 163 -8.92 3.11 -17.99
CA GLN A 163 -8.08 4.29 -18.08
C GLN A 163 -7.39 4.53 -16.74
N ILE A 164 -6.22 5.13 -16.79
CA ILE A 164 -5.57 5.66 -15.59
C ILE A 164 -6.36 6.93 -15.20
N PRO A 165 -6.73 7.11 -13.92
CA PRO A 165 -7.39 8.32 -13.48
C PRO A 165 -6.38 9.46 -13.38
N ASP A 166 -6.82 10.67 -13.69
CA ASP A 166 -6.08 11.91 -13.37
C ASP A 166 -5.80 11.99 -11.86
N ASP A 167 -4.72 12.66 -11.46
CA ASP A 167 -4.44 12.91 -10.05
C ASP A 167 -5.51 13.82 -9.44
N PRO A 168 -6.38 13.30 -8.56
CA PRO A 168 -7.50 14.10 -8.07
C PRO A 168 -7.05 15.16 -7.05
N THR A 169 -5.82 15.07 -6.54
CA THR A 169 -5.32 15.93 -5.45
C THR A 169 -4.63 17.19 -5.95
N ARG A 170 -4.56 17.34 -7.28
CA ARG A 170 -3.88 18.44 -7.98
C ARG A 170 -4.82 18.97 -9.06
N ASP A 171 -4.71 20.26 -9.36
CA ASP A 171 -5.45 20.88 -10.47
C ASP A 171 -4.73 20.58 -11.79
N THR A 172 -4.88 19.35 -12.28
CA THR A 172 -4.17 18.82 -13.44
C THR A 172 -4.99 17.72 -14.13
N GLU A 173 -4.76 17.54 -15.44
CA GLU A 173 -5.30 16.43 -16.24
C GLU A 173 -4.25 15.32 -16.39
N GLU A 174 -3.15 15.39 -15.65
CA GLU A 174 -2.07 14.38 -15.67
C GLU A 174 -2.45 13.16 -14.84
N ASP A 175 -1.99 11.98 -15.30
CA ASP A 175 -2.24 10.70 -14.66
C ASP A 175 -1.83 10.69 -13.18
N GLN A 176 -2.64 10.00 -12.36
CA GLN A 176 -2.29 9.73 -10.98
C GLN A 176 -1.03 8.85 -10.92
N PRO A 177 0.01 9.22 -10.13
CA PRO A 177 1.21 8.41 -9.98
C PRO A 177 0.91 7.09 -9.23
N PRO A 178 1.68 6.02 -9.46
CA PRO A 178 1.58 4.81 -8.67
C PRO A 178 2.21 4.98 -7.29
N TYR A 179 1.67 4.32 -6.26
CA TYR A 179 2.12 4.48 -4.88
C TYR A 179 2.66 3.19 -4.28
N TYR A 180 3.80 3.31 -3.59
CA TYR A 180 4.34 2.25 -2.77
C TYR A 180 3.58 2.16 -1.45
N ILE A 181 3.12 0.97 -1.10
CA ILE A 181 2.45 0.67 0.16
C ILE A 181 2.97 -0.64 0.74
N LEU A 182 2.87 -0.77 2.06
CA LEU A 182 3.00 -2.04 2.76
C LEU A 182 1.59 -2.47 3.18
N ALA A 183 1.05 -3.48 2.52
CA ALA A 183 -0.29 -3.98 2.78
C ALA A 183 -0.44 -5.42 2.32
N GLN A 184 -1.38 -6.14 2.93
CA GLN A 184 -1.80 -7.47 2.48
C GLN A 184 -2.70 -7.33 1.26
N ARG A 185 -2.31 -7.94 0.14
CA ARG A 185 -3.17 -7.97 -1.05
C ARG A 185 -4.31 -8.97 -0.86
N PRO A 186 -5.44 -8.79 -1.54
CA PRO A 186 -6.49 -9.81 -1.56
C PRO A 186 -5.94 -11.18 -2.00
N GLY A 187 -6.05 -12.16 -1.12
CA GLY A 187 -5.59 -13.54 -1.34
C GLY A 187 -4.16 -13.85 -0.86
N ASP A 188 -3.38 -12.85 -0.45
CA ASP A 188 -2.07 -13.09 0.18
C ASP A 188 -2.26 -13.40 1.67
N ASP A 189 -1.32 -14.16 2.25
CA ASP A 189 -1.36 -14.52 3.67
C ASP A 189 -0.70 -13.45 4.58
N GLU A 190 0.17 -12.60 4.02
CA GLU A 190 0.96 -11.62 4.75
C GLU A 190 1.01 -10.27 4.02
N ALA A 191 1.43 -9.21 4.73
CA ALA A 191 1.61 -7.89 4.13
C ALA A 191 2.92 -7.83 3.34
N THR A 192 2.83 -7.37 2.09
CA THR A 192 3.98 -7.26 1.17
C THR A 192 4.25 -5.81 0.81
N PHE A 193 5.52 -5.47 0.54
CA PHE A 193 5.83 -4.16 -0.03
C PHE A 193 5.51 -4.17 -1.52
N GLN A 194 4.69 -3.22 -1.98
CA GLN A 194 4.12 -3.27 -3.32
C GLN A 194 3.90 -1.88 -3.91
N LEU A 195 3.99 -1.79 -5.23
CA LEU A 195 3.64 -0.61 -6.01
C LEU A 195 2.22 -0.77 -6.56
N THR A 196 1.38 0.25 -6.43
CA THR A 196 -0.07 0.13 -6.68
C THR A 196 -0.61 1.24 -7.58
N SER A 197 -1.68 0.95 -8.32
CA SER A 197 -2.42 1.92 -9.12
C SER A 197 -3.91 1.57 -9.17
N ALA A 198 -4.75 2.59 -9.02
CA ALA A 198 -6.16 2.53 -9.35
C ALA A 198 -6.36 2.66 -10.87
N LEU A 199 -7.38 1.99 -11.42
CA LEU A 199 -7.81 2.14 -12.81
C LEU A 199 -9.32 2.32 -12.89
N ASN A 200 -9.73 3.34 -13.64
CA ASN A 200 -11.12 3.62 -13.89
C ASN A 200 -11.65 2.85 -15.11
N ALA A 201 -12.97 2.66 -15.17
CA ALA A 201 -13.61 2.26 -16.42
C ALA A 201 -13.37 3.34 -17.48
N PHE A 202 -13.15 2.94 -18.73
CA PHE A 202 -12.91 3.89 -19.81
C PHE A 202 -14.04 4.91 -19.94
N GLN A 203 -13.68 6.19 -19.98
CA GLN A 203 -14.54 7.37 -20.04
C GLN A 203 -15.54 7.49 -18.89
N ARG A 204 -15.20 6.96 -17.71
CA ARG A 204 -16.01 7.04 -16.49
C ARG A 204 -15.12 7.23 -15.28
N ASP A 205 -15.64 7.89 -14.26
CA ASP A 205 -14.89 8.11 -13.02
C ASP A 205 -15.03 6.97 -12.01
N ASN A 206 -15.67 5.86 -12.39
CA ASN A 206 -15.86 4.71 -11.52
C ASN A 206 -14.64 3.78 -11.57
N LEU A 207 -14.20 3.31 -10.40
CA LEU A 207 -13.08 2.39 -10.31
C LEU A 207 -13.47 1.03 -10.89
N SER A 208 -12.70 0.51 -11.84
CA SER A 208 -12.94 -0.79 -12.49
C SER A 208 -11.87 -1.83 -12.19
N ALA A 209 -10.66 -1.40 -11.83
CA ALA A 209 -9.59 -2.31 -11.44
C ALA A 209 -8.61 -1.65 -10.47
N PHE A 210 -7.90 -2.49 -9.76
CA PHE A 210 -6.75 -2.11 -8.95
C PHE A 210 -5.58 -3.03 -9.30
N ILE A 211 -4.43 -2.45 -9.59
CA ILE A 211 -3.21 -3.18 -9.97
C ILE A 211 -2.18 -3.02 -8.86
N SER A 212 -1.50 -4.10 -8.54
CA SER A 212 -0.33 -4.11 -7.67
C SER A 212 0.82 -4.89 -8.30
N ALA A 213 2.06 -4.48 -8.02
CA ALA A 213 3.28 -5.20 -8.35
C ALA A 213 4.10 -5.39 -7.07
N SER A 214 4.47 -6.63 -6.76
CA SER A 214 5.26 -6.93 -5.56
C SER A 214 6.71 -6.44 -5.71
N SER A 215 7.23 -5.88 -4.62
CA SER A 215 8.64 -5.52 -4.45
C SER A 215 9.39 -6.51 -3.56
N ASP A 216 8.70 -7.49 -2.98
CA ASP A 216 9.34 -8.46 -2.09
C ASP A 216 10.21 -9.44 -2.89
N PRO A 217 11.37 -9.89 -2.36
CA PRO A 217 12.32 -10.69 -3.13
C PRO A 217 11.75 -12.00 -3.71
N GLU A 218 10.81 -12.64 -3.01
CA GLU A 218 10.24 -13.93 -3.42
C GLU A 218 9.23 -13.80 -4.57
N THR A 219 8.46 -12.71 -4.58
CA THR A 219 7.39 -12.45 -5.56
C THR A 219 7.70 -11.22 -6.43
N TYR A 220 8.98 -10.82 -6.50
CA TYR A 220 9.39 -9.56 -7.13
C TYR A 220 8.87 -9.45 -8.57
N GLY A 221 8.12 -8.38 -8.84
CA GLY A 221 7.54 -8.10 -10.15
C GLY A 221 6.32 -8.94 -10.51
N GLU A 222 5.80 -9.77 -9.60
CA GLU A 222 4.49 -10.39 -9.78
C GLU A 222 3.40 -9.32 -9.73
N ILE A 223 2.71 -9.16 -10.86
CA ILE A 223 1.60 -8.22 -11.01
C ILE A 223 0.29 -8.95 -10.68
N GLN A 224 -0.48 -8.39 -9.75
CA GLN A 224 -1.83 -8.84 -9.46
C GLN A 224 -2.82 -7.76 -9.88
N VAL A 225 -3.88 -8.18 -10.57
CA VAL A 225 -4.97 -7.31 -11.03
C VAL A 225 -6.26 -7.73 -10.35
N LEU A 226 -6.74 -6.89 -9.43
CA LEU A 226 -8.07 -7.01 -8.85
C LEU A 226 -9.07 -6.37 -9.82
N ARG A 227 -9.85 -7.19 -10.51
CA ARG A 227 -10.91 -6.74 -11.42
C ARG A 227 -12.22 -6.57 -10.66
N LEU A 228 -12.81 -5.38 -10.75
CA LEU A 228 -14.14 -5.10 -10.21
C LEU A 228 -15.22 -5.42 -11.26
N PRO A 229 -16.48 -5.69 -10.86
CA PRO A 229 -17.55 -5.98 -11.81
C PRO A 229 -17.75 -4.84 -12.82
N GLY A 230 -17.97 -5.15 -14.11
CA GLY A 230 -17.96 -4.17 -15.21
C GLY A 230 -19.02 -3.04 -15.16
N ASN A 231 -20.02 -3.12 -14.29
CA ASN A 231 -20.92 -2.00 -13.95
C ASN A 231 -20.75 -1.62 -12.47
N THR A 232 -19.48 -1.37 -12.14
CA THR A 232 -18.95 -1.12 -10.80
C THR A 232 -19.61 0.09 -10.13
N PRO A 233 -20.24 -0.07 -8.95
CA PRO A 233 -20.69 1.04 -8.12
C PRO A 233 -19.54 1.68 -7.35
N PHE A 234 -18.31 1.17 -7.47
CA PHE A 234 -17.17 1.64 -6.72
C PHE A 234 -16.70 3.00 -7.25
N ARG A 235 -16.45 3.92 -6.32
CA ARG A 235 -16.04 5.29 -6.66
C ARG A 235 -14.59 5.30 -7.13
N GLY A 236 -14.26 6.01 -8.20
CA GLY A 236 -12.86 6.25 -8.54
C GLY A 236 -12.24 7.35 -7.67
N PRO A 237 -10.92 7.56 -7.77
CA PRO A 237 -10.18 8.55 -6.98
C PRO A 237 -10.81 9.96 -7.02
N ALA A 238 -11.12 10.47 -8.22
CA ALA A 238 -11.74 11.79 -8.40
C ALA A 238 -13.11 11.91 -7.71
N GLN A 239 -13.95 10.87 -7.75
CA GLN A 239 -15.25 10.88 -7.08
C GLN A 239 -15.11 10.93 -5.56
N VAL A 240 -14.12 10.22 -5.01
CA VAL A 240 -13.85 10.22 -3.57
C VAL A 240 -13.28 11.56 -3.12
N GLN A 241 -12.34 12.12 -3.86
CA GLN A 241 -11.79 13.45 -3.55
C GLN A 241 -12.87 14.53 -3.56
N ASN A 242 -13.75 14.53 -4.57
CA ASN A 242 -14.91 15.43 -4.60
C ASN A 242 -15.85 15.22 -3.40
N ALA A 243 -16.04 13.96 -2.97
CA ALA A 243 -16.84 13.65 -1.79
C ALA A 243 -16.18 14.17 -0.49
N PHE A 244 -14.85 14.14 -0.40
CA PHE A 244 -14.10 14.76 0.69
C PHE A 244 -14.27 16.28 0.71
N GLU A 245 -14.04 16.96 -0.41
CA GLU A 245 -14.11 18.42 -0.49
C GLU A 245 -15.53 18.98 -0.27
N SER A 246 -16.55 18.24 -0.70
CA SER A 246 -17.95 18.61 -0.51
C SER A 246 -18.52 18.22 0.87
N ASN A 247 -17.77 17.47 1.67
CA ASN A 247 -18.24 17.00 2.98
C ASN A 247 -18.49 18.17 3.94
N ASN A 248 -19.61 18.14 4.67
CA ASN A 248 -20.03 19.23 5.56
C ASN A 248 -19.09 19.48 6.75
N GLN A 249 -18.27 18.50 7.14
CA GLN A 249 -17.27 18.64 8.20
C GLN A 249 -15.93 19.14 7.65
N VAL A 250 -15.58 18.76 6.43
CA VAL A 250 -14.30 19.11 5.79
C VAL A 250 -14.35 20.54 5.20
N ARG A 251 -15.45 20.89 4.52
CA ARG A 251 -15.55 22.15 3.76
C ARG A 251 -15.38 23.43 4.60
N PRO A 252 -15.90 23.52 5.84
CA PRO A 252 -15.65 24.68 6.71
C PRO A 252 -14.15 24.83 7.05
N ASP A 253 -13.47 23.73 7.33
CA ASP A 253 -12.05 23.73 7.67
C ASP A 253 -11.18 24.05 6.43
N LEU A 254 -11.53 23.54 5.24
CA LEU A 254 -10.87 23.97 3.99
C LEU A 254 -10.97 25.48 3.79
N THR A 255 -12.14 26.07 4.07
CA THR A 255 -12.32 27.54 3.98
C THR A 255 -11.50 28.28 5.03
N LEU A 256 -11.27 27.68 6.20
CA LEU A 256 -10.44 28.27 7.26
C LEU A 256 -8.94 28.16 6.96
N PHE A 257 -8.53 27.03 6.39
CA PHE A 257 -7.15 26.74 6.02
C PHE A 257 -6.71 27.54 4.78
N ASP A 258 -7.65 27.86 3.90
CA ASP A 258 -7.43 28.74 2.75
C ASP A 258 -7.56 30.21 3.17
N SER A 259 -6.41 30.87 3.34
CA SER A 259 -6.34 32.28 3.75
C SER A 259 -5.20 33.00 3.00
N GLU A 260 -5.12 34.33 3.14
CA GLU A 260 -4.06 35.12 2.48
C GLU A 260 -2.64 34.60 2.78
N ASN A 261 -2.43 33.99 3.95
CA ASN A 261 -1.11 33.52 4.41
C ASN A 261 -1.00 32.00 4.52
N SER A 262 -2.02 31.23 4.13
CA SER A 262 -2.03 29.78 4.24
C SER A 262 -2.87 29.13 3.14
N GLU A 263 -2.46 27.95 2.68
CA GLU A 263 -3.22 27.16 1.72
C GLU A 263 -3.35 25.71 2.20
N PRO A 264 -4.53 25.07 2.01
CA PRO A 264 -4.68 23.64 2.19
C PRO A 264 -3.98 22.89 1.05
N VAL A 265 -3.29 21.81 1.38
CA VAL A 265 -2.63 20.93 0.43
C VAL A 265 -3.05 19.50 0.72
N PHE A 266 -3.81 18.89 -0.17
CA PHE A 266 -4.04 17.45 -0.12
C PHE A 266 -2.73 16.73 -0.47
N GLY A 267 -2.37 15.72 0.31
CA GLY A 267 -1.38 14.75 -0.12
C GLY A 267 -2.03 13.67 -0.97
N ASN A 268 -1.27 12.62 -1.25
CA ASN A 268 -1.70 11.54 -2.14
C ASN A 268 -3.00 10.88 -1.66
N LEU A 269 -3.96 10.71 -2.57
CA LEU A 269 -5.14 9.88 -2.34
C LEU A 269 -4.81 8.42 -2.63
N LEU A 270 -4.68 7.63 -1.57
CA LEU A 270 -4.42 6.19 -1.67
C LEU A 270 -5.74 5.44 -1.79
N THR A 271 -5.84 4.53 -2.76
CA THR A 271 -6.93 3.56 -2.88
C THR A 271 -6.44 2.22 -2.37
N LEU A 272 -7.13 1.61 -1.41
CA LEU A 272 -6.71 0.38 -0.75
C LEU A 272 -7.85 -0.64 -0.76
N PRO A 273 -7.72 -1.74 -1.52
CA PRO A 273 -8.61 -2.89 -1.36
C PRO A 273 -8.44 -3.50 0.03
N ILE A 274 -9.54 -3.66 0.75
CA ILE A 274 -9.57 -4.27 2.08
C ILE A 274 -10.68 -5.33 2.18
N GLY A 275 -10.38 -6.45 2.84
CA GLY A 275 -11.30 -7.59 2.95
C GLY A 275 -11.70 -8.14 1.58
N ASP A 276 -12.90 -8.74 1.49
CA ASP A 276 -13.34 -9.46 0.28
C ASP A 276 -13.87 -8.56 -0.84
N ALA A 277 -14.34 -7.34 -0.52
CA ALA A 277 -14.95 -6.43 -1.51
C ALA A 277 -14.95 -4.94 -1.07
N GLY A 278 -14.15 -4.58 -0.08
CA GLY A 278 -14.08 -3.22 0.45
C GLY A 278 -13.02 -2.38 -0.24
N LEU A 279 -13.29 -1.08 -0.38
CA LEU A 279 -12.31 -0.09 -0.81
C LEU A 279 -12.23 1.00 0.24
N LEU A 280 -11.02 1.18 0.77
CA LEU A 280 -10.67 2.24 1.70
C LEU A 280 -9.86 3.29 0.95
N TYR A 281 -10.23 4.55 1.10
CA TYR A 281 -9.48 5.67 0.55
C TYR A 281 -8.92 6.50 1.67
N VAL A 282 -7.66 6.90 1.57
CA VAL A 282 -6.97 7.67 2.59
C VAL A 282 -6.24 8.84 1.94
N THR A 283 -6.51 10.05 2.43
CA THR A 283 -5.85 11.27 1.96
C THR A 283 -5.45 12.13 3.16
N PRO A 284 -4.15 12.43 3.36
CA PRO A 284 -3.74 13.42 4.34
C PRO A 284 -4.02 14.85 3.83
N LEU A 285 -4.41 15.74 4.73
CA LEU A 285 -4.61 17.16 4.46
C LEU A 285 -3.60 17.97 5.28
N TYR A 286 -2.71 18.63 4.56
CA TYR A 286 -1.71 19.54 5.10
C TYR A 286 -2.18 20.98 4.98
N VAL A 287 -1.58 21.84 5.80
CA VAL A 287 -1.65 23.30 5.63
C VAL A 287 -0.24 23.85 5.59
N ARG A 288 0.04 24.69 4.62
CA ARG A 288 1.33 25.36 4.47
C ARG A 288 1.15 26.87 4.41
N GLY A 289 2.16 27.60 4.86
CA GLY A 289 2.22 29.04 4.63
C GLY A 289 2.53 29.37 3.17
N THR A 290 1.97 30.46 2.66
CA THR A 290 2.21 30.95 1.28
C THR A 290 3.55 31.68 1.12
N ASN A 291 4.23 31.99 2.23
CA ASN A 291 5.56 32.62 2.24
C ASN A 291 6.68 31.62 1.87
N ASP A 292 7.81 32.14 1.40
CA ASP A 292 9.04 31.35 1.18
C ASP A 292 9.44 30.61 2.47
N GLY A 293 9.52 29.27 2.38
CA GLY A 293 9.85 28.40 3.51
C GLY A 293 8.64 27.89 4.31
N GLY A 294 7.40 28.09 3.83
CA GLY A 294 6.22 27.46 4.39
C GLY A 294 6.25 25.93 4.24
N PHE A 295 6.58 25.22 5.31
CA PHE A 295 6.54 23.76 5.34
C PHE A 295 5.11 23.26 5.54
N PRO A 296 4.64 22.26 4.76
CA PRO A 296 3.36 21.63 5.00
C PRO A 296 3.30 20.95 6.36
N LEU A 297 2.28 21.27 7.15
CA LEU A 297 2.00 20.64 8.44
C LEU A 297 0.72 19.83 8.33
N LEU A 298 0.78 18.55 8.71
CA LEU A 298 -0.40 17.69 8.73
C LEU A 298 -1.43 18.29 9.68
N GLN A 299 -2.63 18.56 9.17
CA GLN A 299 -3.75 19.00 10.00
C GLN A 299 -4.75 17.89 10.21
N LYS A 300 -5.05 17.12 9.15
CA LYS A 300 -6.12 16.13 9.16
C LYS A 300 -5.79 14.93 8.29
N VAL A 301 -6.45 13.82 8.55
CA VAL A 301 -6.51 12.63 7.71
C VAL A 301 -7.97 12.38 7.35
N LEU A 302 -8.21 12.22 6.06
CA LEU A 302 -9.51 11.90 5.49
C LEU A 302 -9.53 10.42 5.14
N VAL A 303 -10.56 9.71 5.57
CA VAL A 303 -10.78 8.31 5.26
C VAL A 303 -12.16 8.14 4.67
N ASN A 304 -12.28 7.44 3.54
CA ASN A 304 -13.58 7.04 3.00
C ASN A 304 -13.66 5.52 2.93
N TYR A 305 -14.78 4.98 3.41
CA TYR A 305 -15.18 3.59 3.17
C TYR A 305 -16.67 3.57 2.86
N ALA A 306 -17.00 3.13 1.64
CA ALA A 306 -18.35 3.24 1.09
C ALA A 306 -18.90 4.68 1.24
N ASP A 307 -19.99 4.87 1.99
CA ASP A 307 -20.63 6.17 2.18
C ASP A 307 -20.20 6.91 3.45
N ARG A 308 -19.26 6.35 4.22
CA ARG A 308 -18.76 6.98 5.46
C ARG A 308 -17.47 7.72 5.19
N ILE A 309 -17.37 8.91 5.75
CA ILE A 309 -16.15 9.72 5.72
C ILE A 309 -15.72 9.97 7.17
N GLY A 310 -14.49 9.56 7.48
CA GLY A 310 -13.78 9.94 8.68
C GLY A 310 -12.91 11.17 8.41
N TYR A 311 -12.92 12.11 9.34
CA TYR A 311 -12.14 13.34 9.29
C TYR A 311 -11.60 13.65 10.69
N ALA A 312 -10.31 13.41 10.90
CA ALA A 312 -9.68 13.53 12.21
C ALA A 312 -8.22 13.98 12.11
N ASP A 313 -7.56 14.22 13.25
CA ASP A 313 -6.18 14.69 13.29
C ASP A 313 -5.17 13.57 12.98
N THR A 314 -5.60 12.30 13.13
CA THR A 314 -4.77 11.10 12.91
C THR A 314 -5.53 10.06 12.10
N LEU A 315 -4.79 9.15 11.47
CA LEU A 315 -5.37 8.03 10.72
C LEU A 315 -6.25 7.15 11.63
N ASP A 316 -5.75 6.80 12.81
CA ASP A 316 -6.43 5.94 13.78
C ASP A 316 -7.81 6.50 14.16
N GLN A 317 -7.87 7.80 14.45
CA GLN A 317 -9.13 8.47 14.78
C GLN A 317 -10.08 8.57 13.56
N ALA A 318 -9.55 8.75 12.35
CA ALA A 318 -10.35 8.78 11.14
C ALA A 318 -10.92 7.39 10.82
N LEU A 319 -10.14 6.32 11.06
CA LEU A 319 -10.58 4.93 10.97
C LEU A 319 -11.67 4.63 12.01
N ASP A 320 -11.50 5.08 13.25
CA ASP A 320 -12.49 4.91 14.31
C ASP A 320 -13.84 5.57 13.95
N GLN A 321 -13.82 6.73 13.29
CA GLN A 321 -15.06 7.39 12.84
C GLN A 321 -15.80 6.59 11.74
N VAL A 322 -15.06 5.80 10.95
CA VAL A 322 -15.63 5.03 9.83
C VAL A 322 -16.10 3.65 10.28
N PHE A 323 -15.28 2.95 11.08
CA PHE A 323 -15.47 1.56 11.47
C PHE A 323 -15.95 1.35 12.92
N GLY A 324 -15.89 2.38 13.75
CA GLY A 324 -16.18 2.31 15.19
C GLY A 324 -14.90 2.28 16.04
N ALA A 325 -15.06 2.50 17.35
CA ALA A 325 -13.93 2.59 18.27
C ALA A 325 -13.07 1.31 18.28
N GLY A 326 -11.75 1.49 18.23
CA GLY A 326 -10.76 0.40 18.25
C GLY A 326 -10.34 -0.07 16.85
N ALA A 327 -10.95 0.47 15.79
CA ALA A 327 -10.57 0.12 14.42
C ALA A 327 -9.23 0.72 14.00
N GLY A 328 -8.85 1.85 14.60
CA GLY A 328 -7.54 2.47 14.42
C GLY A 328 -6.44 1.89 15.31
N GLU A 329 -6.74 0.94 16.21
CA GLU A 329 -5.71 0.37 17.07
C GLU A 329 -4.73 -0.47 16.23
N PRO A 330 -3.42 -0.19 16.31
CA PRO A 330 -2.44 -0.97 15.56
C PRO A 330 -2.49 -2.42 16.04
N THR A 331 -2.86 -3.33 15.14
CA THR A 331 -2.66 -4.77 15.36
C THR A 331 -1.15 -4.99 15.41
N THR A 332 -0.61 -5.20 16.61
CA THR A 332 0.81 -5.50 16.92
C THR A 332 1.74 -5.49 15.71
N ALA A 333 2.47 -4.38 15.55
CA ALA A 333 3.48 -4.21 14.53
C ALA A 333 4.43 -5.42 14.48
N ALA A 334 4.75 -5.88 13.27
CA ALA A 334 6.00 -6.58 13.04
C ALA A 334 7.12 -5.76 13.69
N GLU A 335 7.75 -6.32 14.73
CA GLU A 335 8.87 -5.71 15.41
C GLU A 335 9.97 -5.48 14.38
N PRO A 336 10.48 -4.25 14.18
CA PRO A 336 11.66 -4.06 13.35
C PRO A 336 12.79 -4.90 13.95
N PRO A 337 13.58 -5.64 13.15
CA PRO A 337 14.64 -6.48 13.68
C PRO A 337 15.58 -5.62 14.55
N PRO A 338 15.90 -6.06 15.77
CA PRO A 338 16.74 -5.28 16.66
C PRO A 338 18.11 -5.05 16.00
N PRO A 339 18.72 -3.86 16.15
CA PRO A 339 20.09 -3.65 15.72
C PRO A 339 21.01 -4.59 16.51
N ASP A 340 21.75 -5.45 15.81
CA ASP A 340 22.79 -6.31 16.37
C ASP A 340 23.82 -5.48 17.15
N GLY A 341 23.96 -5.71 18.47
CA GLY A 341 24.99 -4.99 19.25
C GLY A 341 25.06 -5.01 20.79
N GLY A 342 24.52 -6.00 21.53
CA GLY A 342 24.89 -6.41 22.92
C GLY A 342 24.81 -5.41 24.10
N PRO A 343 25.17 -5.80 25.36
CA PRO A 343 25.05 -7.09 26.02
C PRO A 343 23.96 -7.12 27.12
N VAL A 344 23.47 -8.35 27.35
CA VAL A 344 22.64 -8.90 28.44
C VAL A 344 22.55 -8.06 29.73
N SER A 345 21.32 -7.71 30.11
CA SER A 345 20.93 -7.39 31.49
C SER A 345 19.82 -8.34 31.94
N THR A 346 20.13 -9.17 32.93
CA THR A 346 19.26 -10.14 33.59
C THR A 346 17.98 -9.53 34.19
N PRO A 347 16.79 -10.16 34.05
CA PRO A 347 15.60 -9.75 34.80
C PRO A 347 15.54 -10.43 36.19
N PRO A 348 14.98 -9.78 37.23
CA PRO A 348 14.72 -10.42 38.52
C PRO A 348 13.44 -11.28 38.47
N PRO A 349 13.30 -12.27 39.37
CA PRO A 349 12.28 -13.32 39.26
C PRO A 349 10.99 -13.02 40.02
N GLY A 350 9.86 -13.50 39.49
CA GLY A 350 8.55 -13.63 40.15
C GLY A 350 7.47 -13.65 39.07
N GLY A 351 6.66 -14.69 38.86
CA GLY A 351 6.17 -15.71 39.77
C GLY A 351 4.65 -15.56 39.88
N GLY A 352 3.88 -16.17 38.97
CA GLY A 352 2.42 -16.20 39.00
C GLY A 352 1.84 -16.97 37.79
N PRO A 353 0.91 -17.92 37.98
CA PRO A 353 0.73 -19.05 37.07
C PRO A 353 -0.20 -18.77 35.88
N GLU A 354 0.20 -19.34 34.75
CA GLU A 354 -0.57 -19.62 33.54
C GLU A 354 -1.70 -20.64 33.83
N PRO A 355 -2.97 -20.38 33.45
CA PRO A 355 -4.01 -21.38 33.57
C PRO A 355 -3.97 -22.34 32.37
N THR A 356 -3.60 -23.58 32.68
CA THR A 356 -3.77 -24.78 31.86
C THR A 356 -5.25 -25.03 31.53
N PRO A 357 -5.62 -25.46 30.31
CA PRO A 357 -6.98 -25.90 30.01
C PRO A 357 -7.23 -27.34 30.51
N PRO A 358 -8.38 -27.67 31.13
CA PRO A 358 -8.76 -29.07 31.37
C PRO A 358 -9.48 -29.69 30.16
N PRO A 359 -9.48 -31.03 30.07
CA PRO A 359 -9.65 -31.80 28.85
C PRO A 359 -11.11 -32.13 28.51
N GLY A 360 -11.33 -32.52 27.24
CA GLY A 360 -12.65 -32.62 26.61
C GLY A 360 -13.58 -33.74 27.09
N ALA A 361 -14.81 -33.68 26.56
CA ALA A 361 -15.74 -34.81 26.52
C ALA A 361 -16.71 -34.67 25.32
N ALA A 362 -16.55 -35.63 24.40
CA ALA A 362 -17.56 -36.40 23.69
C ALA A 362 -18.79 -35.74 23.01
N SER A 363 -18.94 -36.10 21.73
CA SER A 363 -20.16 -36.08 20.94
C SER A 363 -21.36 -36.69 21.66
N ALA A 364 -22.53 -36.06 21.52
CA ALA A 364 -23.82 -36.73 21.64
C ALA A 364 -24.81 -36.15 20.61
N THR A 365 -25.60 -37.07 20.07
CA THR A 365 -26.56 -37.01 18.97
C THR A 365 -27.79 -36.14 19.23
N ALA A 366 -28.41 -35.71 18.14
CA ALA A 366 -29.68 -34.98 18.06
C ALA A 366 -30.87 -35.71 18.69
N ASP A 367 -31.76 -34.95 19.35
CA ASP A 367 -33.22 -35.12 19.23
C ASP A 367 -34.02 -33.87 19.66
N GLY A 368 -35.13 -33.64 18.96
CA GLY A 368 -36.36 -32.90 19.28
C GLY A 368 -36.38 -31.61 20.12
N GLY A 369 -36.67 -30.48 19.45
CA GLY A 369 -37.72 -29.50 19.83
C GLY A 369 -37.63 -28.76 21.18
N GLY A 370 -37.06 -27.55 21.15
CA GLY A 370 -37.30 -26.46 22.13
C GLY A 370 -36.41 -26.39 23.37
N PRO A 371 -35.15 -25.89 23.26
CA PRO A 371 -34.50 -25.20 24.39
C PRO A 371 -33.47 -24.09 24.00
N THR A 372 -33.49 -23.56 22.76
CA THR A 372 -32.50 -22.59 22.26
C THR A 372 -32.73 -21.16 22.77
N ASP A 373 -33.99 -20.74 22.89
CA ASP A 373 -34.37 -19.37 23.28
C ASP A 373 -34.06 -19.07 24.77
N ALA A 374 -34.20 -20.08 25.63
CA ALA A 374 -33.88 -19.96 27.06
C ALA A 374 -32.36 -19.82 27.32
N ARG A 375 -31.52 -20.49 26.53
CA ARG A 375 -30.05 -20.36 26.64
C ARG A 375 -29.56 -19.01 26.14
N LEU A 376 -30.14 -18.50 25.06
CA LEU A 376 -29.82 -17.16 24.54
C LEU A 376 -30.26 -16.07 25.54
N THR A 377 -31.47 -16.18 26.09
CA THR A 377 -31.98 -15.26 27.12
C THR A 377 -31.11 -15.26 28.38
N GLN A 378 -30.66 -16.44 28.82
CA GLN A 378 -29.73 -16.55 29.95
C GLN A 378 -28.38 -15.90 29.64
N ALA A 379 -27.81 -16.14 28.45
CA ALA A 379 -26.52 -15.56 28.07
C ALA A 379 -26.56 -14.02 27.99
N VAL A 380 -27.67 -13.43 27.55
CA VAL A 380 -27.86 -11.97 27.58
C VAL A 380 -27.92 -11.45 29.03
N THR A 381 -28.62 -12.16 29.92
CA THR A 381 -28.70 -11.81 31.35
C THR A 381 -27.32 -11.87 32.03
N ASP A 382 -26.50 -12.85 31.66
CA ASP A 382 -25.15 -13.02 32.18
C ASP A 382 -24.21 -11.90 31.69
N ILE A 383 -24.39 -11.41 30.45
CA ILE A 383 -23.66 -10.25 29.91
C ILE A 383 -24.04 -8.98 30.67
N ASP A 384 -25.34 -8.72 30.87
CA ASP A 384 -25.80 -7.53 31.60
C ASP A 384 -25.24 -7.51 33.04
N THR A 385 -25.26 -8.68 33.71
CA THR A 385 -24.69 -8.83 35.06
C THR A 385 -23.18 -8.57 35.09
N ALA A 386 -22.45 -9.03 34.07
CA ALA A 386 -21.01 -8.82 33.96
C ALA A 386 -20.67 -7.34 33.67
N LEU A 387 -21.47 -6.66 32.85
CA LEU A 387 -21.32 -5.22 32.59
C LEU A 387 -21.57 -4.38 33.84
N ASP A 388 -22.58 -4.72 34.64
CA ASP A 388 -22.84 -4.06 35.93
C ASP A 388 -21.65 -4.20 36.89
N ARG A 389 -21.04 -5.39 36.95
CA ARG A 389 -19.84 -5.62 37.77
C ARG A 389 -18.62 -4.84 37.28
N VAL A 390 -18.42 -4.73 35.97
CA VAL A 390 -17.35 -3.89 35.41
C VAL A 390 -17.59 -2.43 35.78
N ALA A 391 -18.83 -1.94 35.67
CA ALA A 391 -19.17 -0.56 36.03
C ALA A 391 -18.98 -0.28 37.52
N ASP A 392 -19.30 -1.22 38.41
CA ASP A 392 -19.10 -1.09 39.85
C ASP A 392 -17.61 -1.16 40.23
N ALA A 393 -16.83 -2.05 39.62
CA ALA A 393 -15.39 -2.14 39.82
C ALA A 393 -14.64 -0.89 39.30
N GLN A 394 -15.11 -0.29 38.20
CA GLN A 394 -14.58 0.98 37.71
C GLN A 394 -14.87 2.14 38.68
N ARG A 395 -16.02 2.13 39.36
CA ARG A 395 -16.37 3.13 40.38
C ARG A 395 -15.62 2.92 41.70
N SER A 396 -15.34 1.68 42.07
CA SER A 396 -14.58 1.36 43.29
C SER A 396 -13.08 1.67 43.15
N GLY A 397 -12.56 1.68 41.91
CA GLY A 397 -11.15 1.92 41.62
C GLY A 397 -10.23 0.75 42.00
N ASP A 398 -10.80 -0.41 42.33
CA ASP A 398 -10.05 -1.63 42.62
C ASP A 398 -9.69 -2.35 41.32
N LEU A 399 -8.42 -2.25 40.93
CA LEU A 399 -7.89 -2.89 39.71
C LEU A 399 -7.98 -4.42 39.74
N THR A 400 -8.07 -5.02 40.92
CA THR A 400 -8.22 -6.48 41.08
C THR A 400 -9.65 -6.91 40.79
N GLU A 401 -10.64 -6.19 41.33
CA GLU A 401 -12.06 -6.42 41.00
C GLU A 401 -12.32 -6.13 39.52
N LEU A 402 -11.70 -5.09 38.95
CA LEU A 402 -11.83 -4.77 37.53
C LEU A 402 -11.28 -5.90 36.65
N GLY A 403 -10.12 -6.45 37.00
CA GLY A 403 -9.55 -7.60 36.29
C GLY A 403 -10.45 -8.83 36.33
N GLN A 404 -11.06 -9.12 37.49
CA GLN A 404 -12.00 -10.24 37.63
C GLN A 404 -13.29 -10.01 36.85
N ALA A 405 -13.85 -8.81 36.90
CA ALA A 405 -15.07 -8.45 36.18
C ALA A 405 -14.88 -8.53 34.65
N LEU A 406 -13.71 -8.17 34.13
CA LEU A 406 -13.38 -8.30 32.70
C LEU A 406 -13.25 -9.77 32.26
N VAL A 407 -12.70 -10.64 33.12
CA VAL A 407 -12.65 -12.09 32.84
C VAL A 407 -14.05 -12.70 32.82
N GLU A 408 -14.93 -12.31 33.74
CA GLU A 408 -16.33 -12.75 33.78
C GLU A 408 -17.11 -12.28 32.54
N LEU A 409 -16.89 -11.04 32.11
CA LEU A 409 -17.48 -10.51 30.88
C LEU A 409 -17.01 -11.29 29.64
N GLY A 410 -15.72 -11.60 29.54
CA GLY A 410 -15.19 -12.44 28.46
C GLY A 410 -15.84 -13.83 28.40
N ALA A 411 -16.05 -14.45 29.56
CA ALA A 411 -16.75 -15.74 29.65
C ALA A 411 -18.23 -15.65 29.24
N ALA A 412 -18.93 -14.59 29.64
CA ALA A 412 -20.33 -14.36 29.28
C ALA A 412 -20.51 -14.13 27.77
N VAL A 413 -19.61 -13.36 27.15
CA VAL A 413 -19.61 -13.13 25.69
C VAL A 413 -19.34 -14.42 24.93
N ALA A 414 -18.39 -15.24 25.38
CA ALA A 414 -18.12 -16.55 24.75
C ALA A 414 -19.33 -17.49 24.85
N ALA A 415 -20.03 -17.51 25.98
CA ALA A 415 -21.25 -18.30 26.17
C ALA A 415 -22.39 -17.82 25.24
N TYR A 416 -22.53 -16.50 25.04
CA TYR A 416 -23.49 -15.94 24.09
C TYR A 416 -23.16 -16.32 22.65
N GLN A 417 -21.89 -16.24 22.22
CA GLN A 417 -21.48 -16.61 20.86
C GLN A 417 -21.75 -18.10 20.58
N LEU A 418 -21.48 -18.97 21.55
CA LEU A 418 -21.81 -20.40 21.46
C LEU A 418 -23.32 -20.66 21.39
N ALA A 419 -24.12 -19.91 22.18
CA ALA A 419 -25.57 -20.00 22.14
C ALA A 419 -26.15 -19.47 20.82
N ALA A 420 -25.62 -18.37 20.29
CA ALA A 420 -26.04 -17.75 19.03
C ALA A 420 -25.66 -18.57 17.80
N GLY A 421 -24.46 -19.17 17.80
CA GLY A 421 -24.01 -20.08 16.74
C GLY A 421 -24.79 -21.39 16.68
N ALA A 422 -25.36 -21.85 17.79
CA ALA A 422 -26.28 -22.99 17.81
C ALA A 422 -27.67 -22.67 17.22
N THR A 423 -28.04 -21.39 17.14
CA THR A 423 -29.33 -20.93 16.59
C THR A 423 -29.31 -20.75 15.07
N SER A 424 -28.14 -20.54 14.46
CA SER A 424 -27.98 -20.37 13.01
C SER A 424 -27.82 -21.69 12.23
N ALA A 425 -27.61 -22.81 12.92
CA ALA A 425 -27.41 -24.13 12.34
C ALA A 425 -28.63 -25.09 12.46
N GLY A 426 -29.77 -24.60 12.95
CA GLY A 426 -30.98 -25.39 13.25
C GLY A 426 -32.15 -25.16 12.29
#